data_AF-A0A821U567-F1
#
_entry.id   AF-A0A821U567-F1
#
_cell.length_a   1.000
_cell.length_b   1.000
_cell.length_c   1.000
_cell.angle_alpha   90.00
_cell.angle_beta   90.00
_cell.angle_gamma   90.00
#
_symmetry.space_group_name_H-M   'P 1'
#
loop_
_entity.id
_entity.type
_entity.pdbx_description
1 polymer ?
#
loop_
_entity_poly.entity_id
_entity_poly.type
_entity_poly.pdbx_seq_one_letter_code
_entity_poly.pdbx_strand_id
1 'polypeptide(L)'
;MFPMNTGLYPTPYHVLNDNPTSLERYFDKLGLRKRGDMIWKLSYQFVSSKWRRASDLCGIGKYGEDAYRMLCLGHTDLEPDDRYLRLYLDWLQRDTQFMEHNGMTDSEFMIDDPVLKYYTINLRSI
;
A
#
# COMPACT_ATOMS: atom_id res chain seq x y z
N MET A 1 -12.57 18.27 14.54
CA MET A 1 -12.61 17.44 13.32
C MET A 1 -12.20 18.34 12.16
N PHE A 2 -10.94 18.25 11.71
CA PHE A 2 -10.49 19.04 10.56
C PHE A 2 -10.89 18.28 9.29
N PRO A 3 -11.68 18.87 8.37
CA PRO A 3 -11.87 18.26 7.06
C PRO A 3 -10.53 18.37 6.34
N MET A 4 -9.78 17.26 6.32
CA MET A 4 -8.62 17.12 5.46
C MET A 4 -9.17 17.15 4.03
N ASN A 5 -8.99 18.27 3.34
CA ASN A 5 -9.45 18.46 1.97
C ASN A 5 -8.59 17.57 1.04
N THR A 6 -8.91 16.27 1.01
CA THR A 6 -8.19 15.24 0.23
C THR A 6 -8.36 15.43 -1.29
N GLY A 7 -9.24 16.33 -1.72
CA GLY A 7 -9.48 16.62 -3.14
C GLY A 7 -8.33 17.33 -3.87
N LEU A 8 -7.30 17.81 -3.17
CA LEU A 8 -6.18 18.54 -3.79
C LEU A 8 -5.13 17.62 -4.45
N TYR A 9 -4.95 16.40 -3.95
CA TYR A 9 -3.93 15.47 -4.45
C TYR A 9 -4.51 14.06 -4.67
N PRO A 10 -5.41 13.87 -5.65
CA PRO A 10 -6.09 12.59 -5.88
C PRO A 10 -5.16 11.51 -6.46
N THR A 11 -4.02 11.89 -7.05
CA THR A 11 -3.05 10.95 -7.65
C THR A 11 -1.62 11.38 -7.30
N PRO A 12 -0.62 10.47 -7.38
CA PRO A 12 0.78 10.83 -7.16
C PRO A 12 1.28 11.95 -8.08
N TYR A 13 0.75 12.05 -9.31
CA TYR A 13 1.11 13.15 -10.23
C TYR A 13 0.71 14.54 -9.70
N HIS A 14 -0.43 14.65 -9.01
CA HIS A 14 -0.83 15.91 -8.39
C HIS A 14 0.12 16.30 -7.25
N VAL A 15 0.60 15.32 -6.47
CA VAL A 15 1.61 15.54 -5.43
C VAL A 15 2.91 16.07 -6.04
N LEU A 16 3.32 15.50 -7.18
CA LEU A 16 4.55 15.89 -7.87
C LEU A 16 4.50 17.24 -8.56
N ASN A 17 3.30 17.72 -8.91
CA ASN A 17 3.08 19.07 -9.42
C ASN A 17 3.20 20.15 -8.34
N ASP A 18 3.36 19.76 -7.07
CA ASP A 18 3.56 20.66 -5.95
C ASP A 18 4.92 20.41 -5.28
N ASN A 19 5.24 21.20 -4.25
CA ASN A 19 6.50 21.14 -3.53
C ASN A 19 6.34 20.48 -2.14
N PRO A 20 7.38 19.79 -1.63
CA PRO A 20 7.39 19.18 -0.31
C PRO A 20 6.90 20.07 0.83
N THR A 21 7.34 21.34 0.87
CA THR A 21 6.99 22.31 1.92
C THR A 21 5.48 22.55 2.00
N SER A 22 4.81 22.59 0.84
CA SER A 22 3.36 22.78 0.76
C SER A 22 2.59 21.58 1.30
N LEU A 23 3.18 20.38 1.26
CA LEU A 23 2.62 19.16 1.84
C LEU A 23 2.80 19.10 3.37
N GLU A 24 3.83 19.74 3.92
CA GLU A 24 4.12 19.66 5.37
C GLU A 24 2.97 20.21 6.24
N ARG A 25 2.24 21.21 5.73
CA ARG A 25 1.11 21.85 6.43
C ARG A 25 0.02 20.86 6.85
N TYR A 26 -0.15 19.76 6.10
CA TYR A 26 -1.12 18.71 6.43
C TYR A 26 -0.71 17.88 7.66
N PHE A 27 0.58 17.90 8.01
CA PHE A 27 1.15 17.12 9.09
C PHE A 27 1.48 17.95 10.34
N ASP A 28 1.27 19.27 10.30
CA ASP A 28 1.57 20.18 11.42
C ASP A 28 0.86 19.76 12.71
N LYS A 29 -0.44 19.47 12.63
CA LYS A 29 -1.23 19.08 13.81
C LYS A 29 -0.87 17.69 14.35
N LEU A 30 -0.16 16.88 13.58
CA LEU A 30 0.31 15.56 13.96
C LEU A 30 1.76 15.58 14.47
N GLY A 31 2.47 16.71 14.37
CA GLY A 31 3.89 16.79 14.70
C GLY A 31 4.80 16.03 13.73
N LEU A 32 4.32 15.75 12.51
CA LEU A 32 4.98 14.86 11.54
C LEU A 32 5.38 15.59 10.25
N ARG A 33 5.75 16.87 10.33
CA ARG A 33 6.05 17.74 9.16
C ARG A 33 6.94 17.09 8.10
N LYS A 34 7.97 16.34 8.52
CA LYS A 34 8.88 15.60 7.62
C LYS A 34 8.18 14.62 6.67
N ARG A 35 6.92 14.24 6.95
CA ARG A 35 6.10 13.41 6.07
C ARG A 35 5.76 14.10 4.74
N GLY A 36 5.74 15.43 4.68
CA GLY A 36 5.54 16.14 3.41
C GLY A 36 6.62 15.77 2.38
N ASP A 37 7.89 15.86 2.76
CA ASP A 37 9.03 15.45 1.94
C ASP A 37 9.02 13.95 1.62
N MET A 38 8.70 13.09 2.60
CA MET A 38 8.62 11.65 2.37
C MET A 38 7.52 11.28 1.36
N ILE A 39 6.34 11.89 1.42
CA ILE A 39 5.23 11.62 0.51
C ILE A 39 5.56 12.08 -0.91
N TRP A 40 6.20 13.23 -1.06
CA TRP A 40 6.66 13.70 -2.36
C TRP A 40 7.66 12.71 -2.97
N LYS A 41 8.67 12.28 -2.21
CA LYS A 41 9.67 11.29 -2.64
C LYS A 41 9.07 9.92 -2.94
N LEU A 42 8.15 9.45 -2.10
CA LEU A 42 7.39 8.23 -2.34
C LEU A 42 6.64 8.34 -3.66
N SER A 43 5.90 9.43 -3.88
CA SER A 43 5.12 9.65 -5.11
C SER A 43 6.03 9.66 -6.33
N TYR A 44 7.21 10.27 -6.22
CA TYR A 44 8.21 10.30 -7.29
C TYR A 44 8.69 8.89 -7.61
N GLN A 45 9.12 8.13 -6.61
CA GLN A 45 9.61 6.76 -6.81
C GLN A 45 8.50 5.83 -7.31
N PHE A 46 7.28 6.00 -6.82
CA PHE A 46 6.12 5.20 -7.24
C PHE A 46 5.87 5.31 -8.74
N VAL A 47 5.96 6.50 -9.32
CA VAL A 47 5.69 6.71 -10.76
C VAL A 47 6.91 6.57 -11.68
N SER A 48 8.12 6.84 -11.17
CA SER A 48 9.33 6.96 -12.02
C SER A 48 10.35 5.83 -11.84
N SER A 49 10.26 5.05 -10.77
CA SER A 49 11.23 4.00 -10.46
C SER A 49 10.65 2.63 -10.78
N LYS A 50 11.54 1.67 -11.11
CA LYS A 50 11.19 0.25 -11.15
C LYS A 50 11.33 -0.28 -9.72
N TRP A 51 10.22 -0.42 -9.02
CA TRP A 51 10.18 -1.01 -7.67
C TRP A 51 9.46 -2.35 -7.74
N ARG A 52 9.84 -3.29 -6.84
CA ARG A 52 9.21 -4.62 -6.77
C ARG A 52 8.47 -4.81 -5.46
N ARG A 53 9.01 -4.27 -4.36
CA ARG A 53 8.39 -4.29 -3.04
C ARG A 53 7.95 -2.88 -2.67
N ALA A 54 6.86 -2.74 -1.93
CA ALA A 54 6.45 -1.44 -1.43
C ALA A 54 7.53 -0.86 -0.50
N SER A 55 8.27 -1.71 0.23
CA SER A 55 9.44 -1.29 1.04
C SER A 55 10.59 -0.68 0.25
N ASP A 56 10.62 -0.83 -1.08
CA ASP A 56 11.62 -0.15 -1.92
C ASP A 56 11.33 1.36 -2.01
N LEU A 57 10.10 1.78 -1.70
CA LEU A 57 9.64 3.16 -1.75
C LEU A 57 9.95 3.92 -0.46
N CYS A 58 10.25 5.21 -0.60
CA CYS A 58 10.64 6.10 0.48
C CYS A 58 9.56 6.13 1.57
N GLY A 59 9.97 5.87 2.81
CA GLY A 59 9.09 5.97 3.97
C GLY A 59 8.17 4.76 4.19
N ILE A 60 8.26 3.72 3.35
CA ILE A 60 7.56 2.45 3.55
C ILE A 60 8.49 1.47 4.30
N GLY A 61 8.08 1.11 5.52
CA GLY A 61 8.73 0.06 6.31
C GLY A 61 7.93 -1.25 6.31
N LYS A 62 8.30 -2.20 7.18
CA LYS A 62 7.64 -3.52 7.28
C LYS A 62 6.12 -3.44 7.37
N TYR A 63 5.58 -2.53 8.18
CA TYR A 63 4.12 -2.32 8.26
C TYR A 63 3.48 -2.05 6.90
N GLY A 64 4.06 -1.14 6.11
CA GLY A 64 3.48 -0.77 4.81
C GLY A 64 3.69 -1.87 3.76
N GLU A 65 4.80 -2.60 3.82
CA GLU A 65 5.04 -3.78 2.99
C GLU A 65 4.02 -4.90 3.28
N ASP A 66 3.85 -5.26 4.55
CA ASP A 66 2.88 -6.29 4.97
C ASP A 66 1.45 -5.87 4.57
N ALA A 67 1.09 -4.59 4.78
CA ALA A 67 -0.21 -4.06 4.37
C ALA A 67 -0.41 -4.12 2.85
N TYR A 68 0.61 -3.75 2.06
CA TYR A 68 0.54 -3.81 0.60
C TYR A 68 0.37 -5.25 0.10
N ARG A 69 1.19 -6.18 0.61
CA ARG A 69 1.12 -7.59 0.24
C ARG A 69 -0.24 -8.20 0.61
N MET A 70 -0.76 -7.88 1.78
CA MET A 70 -2.03 -8.44 2.23
C MET A 70 -3.24 -7.84 1.52
N LEU A 71 -3.29 -6.51 1.37
CA LEU A 71 -4.50 -5.81 0.91
C LEU A 71 -4.52 -5.57 -0.60
N CYS A 72 -3.37 -5.38 -1.24
CA CYS A 72 -3.29 -5.13 -2.68
C CYS A 72 -2.97 -6.39 -3.48
N LEU A 73 -2.20 -7.33 -2.91
CA LEU A 73 -1.79 -8.56 -3.61
C LEU A 73 -2.52 -9.82 -3.10
N GLY A 74 -3.19 -9.75 -1.94
CA GLY A 74 -3.96 -10.86 -1.39
C GLY A 74 -3.15 -11.94 -0.67
N HIS A 75 -1.90 -11.66 -0.27
CA HIS A 75 -1.08 -12.60 0.49
C HIS A 75 -1.62 -12.85 1.89
N THR A 76 -1.66 -14.11 2.30
CA THR A 76 -2.09 -14.53 3.65
C THR A 76 -1.05 -15.38 4.37
N ASP A 77 0.10 -15.60 3.75
CA ASP A 77 1.27 -16.35 4.22
C ASP A 77 2.24 -15.46 5.04
N LEU A 78 1.73 -14.36 5.58
CA LEU A 78 2.53 -13.35 6.27
C LEU A 78 2.48 -13.54 7.79
N GLU A 79 3.52 -13.07 8.48
CA GLU A 79 3.54 -12.85 9.93
C GLU A 79 3.77 -11.35 10.21
N PRO A 80 2.70 -10.53 10.26
CA PRO A 80 2.84 -9.10 10.53
C PRO A 80 3.20 -8.85 12.00
N ASP A 81 4.09 -7.88 12.26
CA ASP A 81 4.37 -7.44 13.65
C ASP A 81 3.24 -6.55 14.19
N ASP A 82 2.59 -5.82 13.29
CA ASP A 82 1.50 -4.91 13.64
C ASP A 82 0.28 -5.66 14.17
N ARG A 83 -0.27 -5.16 15.27
CA ARG A 83 -1.40 -5.79 15.94
C ARG A 83 -2.66 -5.80 15.06
N TYR A 84 -2.92 -4.72 14.31
CA TYR A 84 -4.14 -4.61 13.52
C TYR A 84 -4.05 -5.43 12.23
N LEU A 85 -2.87 -5.50 11.61
CA LEU A 85 -2.65 -6.40 10.48
C LEU A 85 -2.82 -7.87 10.90
N ARG A 86 -2.34 -8.27 12.08
CA ARG A 86 -2.59 -9.62 12.62
C ARG A 86 -4.08 -9.90 12.83
N LEU A 87 -4.80 -9.00 13.50
CA LEU A 87 -6.24 -9.16 13.72
C LEU A 87 -7.02 -9.26 12.41
N TYR A 88 -6.64 -8.49 11.40
CA TYR A 88 -7.24 -8.57 10.08
C TYR A 88 -6.93 -9.90 9.40
N LEU A 89 -5.68 -10.36 9.46
CA LEU A 89 -5.27 -11.65 8.89
C LEU A 89 -5.99 -12.83 9.55
N ASP A 90 -6.12 -12.81 10.89
CA ASP A 90 -6.86 -13.82 11.65
C ASP A 90 -8.34 -13.88 11.22
N TRP A 91 -8.97 -12.71 11.02
CA TRP A 91 -10.33 -12.62 10.49
C TRP A 91 -10.41 -13.18 9.07
N LEU A 92 -9.47 -12.78 8.21
CA LEU A 92 -9.42 -13.19 6.82
C LEU A 92 -9.33 -14.72 6.70
N GLN A 93 -8.43 -15.35 7.46
CA GLN A 93 -8.26 -16.80 7.47
C GLN A 93 -9.49 -17.56 8.02
N ARG A 94 -10.19 -16.97 8.99
CA ARG A 94 -11.38 -17.57 9.61
C ARG A 94 -12.60 -17.52 8.70
N ASP A 95 -12.82 -16.37 8.08
CA ASP A 95 -14.12 -16.01 7.51
C ASP A 95 -14.12 -15.97 5.97
N THR A 96 -12.96 -16.17 5.34
CA THR A 96 -12.85 -16.18 3.87
C THR A 96 -12.31 -17.50 3.32
N GLN A 97 -12.70 -17.79 2.07
CA GLN A 97 -12.09 -18.82 1.24
C GLN A 97 -11.21 -18.15 0.21
N PHE A 98 -10.01 -18.68 0.05
CA PHE A 98 -9.05 -18.23 -0.96
C PHE A 98 -9.13 -19.21 -2.13
N MET A 99 -9.49 -18.71 -3.31
CA MET A 99 -9.23 -19.44 -4.55
C MET A 99 -7.88 -18.99 -5.07
N GLU A 100 -6.90 -19.90 -5.11
CA GLU A 100 -5.63 -19.65 -5.79
C GLU A 100 -5.92 -19.47 -7.29
N HIS A 101 -5.60 -18.31 -7.86
CA HIS A 101 -5.57 -18.16 -9.31
C HIS A 101 -4.12 -18.33 -9.79
N ASN A 102 -3.83 -19.49 -10.37
CA ASN A 102 -2.64 -19.65 -11.19
C ASN A 102 -2.91 -18.99 -12.55
N GLY A 103 -2.50 -17.73 -12.72
CA GLY A 103 -2.31 -17.14 -14.06
C GLY A 103 -3.28 -16.04 -14.49
N MET A 104 -3.34 -14.93 -13.77
CA MET A 104 -3.72 -13.65 -14.38
C MET A 104 -2.47 -12.85 -14.73
N THR A 105 -2.15 -12.83 -16.02
CA THR A 105 -1.14 -11.95 -16.61
C THR A 105 -1.78 -10.59 -16.81
N ASP A 106 -1.72 -9.71 -15.81
CA ASP A 106 -2.09 -8.32 -16.00
C ASP A 106 -1.01 -7.64 -16.84
N SER A 107 -1.40 -7.35 -18.08
CA SER A 107 -0.62 -6.59 -19.05
C SER A 107 -0.42 -5.16 -18.55
N GLU A 108 0.80 -4.84 -18.09
CA GLU A 108 1.57 -3.71 -18.63
C GLU A 108 3.01 -3.57 -18.09
N PHE A 109 3.40 -4.33 -17.07
CA PHE A 109 4.82 -4.46 -16.71
C PHE A 109 5.12 -5.91 -16.33
N MET A 110 5.71 -6.65 -17.28
CA MET A 110 6.26 -7.99 -17.10
C MET A 110 7.36 -7.99 -16.02
N ILE A 111 6.95 -8.11 -14.76
CA ILE A 111 7.77 -8.72 -13.71
C ILE A 111 7.16 -10.09 -13.51
N ASP A 112 7.73 -11.10 -14.16
CA ASP A 112 7.41 -12.49 -13.89
C ASP A 112 7.96 -12.79 -12.48
N ASP A 113 7.17 -12.48 -11.46
CA ASP A 113 7.50 -12.79 -10.07
C ASP A 113 7.04 -14.23 -9.81
N PRO A 114 7.97 -15.19 -9.62
CA PRO A 114 7.61 -16.58 -9.34
C PRO A 114 6.87 -16.75 -7.99
N VAL A 115 6.69 -15.68 -7.21
CA VAL A 115 6.04 -15.65 -5.89
C VAL A 115 4.66 -14.96 -5.92
N LEU A 116 4.27 -14.30 -7.02
CA LEU A 116 2.97 -13.61 -7.10
C LEU A 116 1.84 -14.60 -7.40
N LYS A 117 1.32 -15.24 -6.34
CA LYS A 117 0.00 -15.86 -6.36
C LYS A 117 -1.04 -14.79 -6.01
N TYR A 118 -1.95 -14.53 -6.94
CA TYR A 118 -3.10 -13.67 -6.68
C TYR A 118 -4.28 -14.53 -6.19
N TYR A 119 -4.97 -14.04 -5.17
CA TYR A 119 -6.10 -14.72 -4.57
C TYR A 119 -7.37 -13.89 -4.70
N THR A 120 -8.45 -14.51 -5.17
CA THR A 120 -9.78 -13.94 -4.98
C THR A 120 -10.28 -14.33 -3.60
N ILE A 121 -10.66 -13.32 -2.83
CA ILE A 121 -11.19 -13.48 -1.47
C ILE A 121 -12.70 -13.52 -1.55
N ASN A 122 -13.29 -14.66 -1.21
CA ASN A 122 -14.74 -14.80 -1.07
C ASN A 122 -15.10 -15.02 0.39
N LEU A 123 -16.19 -14.40 0.85
CA LEU A 123 -16.74 -14.69 2.17
C LEU A 123 -17.23 -16.14 2.21
N ARG A 124 -16.91 -16.85 3.30
CA ARG A 124 -17.52 -18.16 3.57
C ARG A 124 -19.03 -17.96 3.71
N SER A 125 -19.80 -18.79 3.02
CA SER A 125 -21.24 -18.88 3.31
C SER A 125 -21.41 -19.26 4.78
N ILE A 126 -22.22 -18.50 5.49
CA ILE A 126 -22.74 -18.84 6.82
C ILE A 126 -23.67 -20.05 6.69
#